data_AF-A0A0F9LUW6-F1
#
_entry.id   AF-A0A0F9LUW6-F1
#
_cell.length_a   1.000
_cell.length_b   1.000
_cell.length_c   1.000
_cell.angle_alpha   90.00
_cell.angle_beta   90.00
_cell.angle_gamma   90.00
#
_symmetry.space_group_name_H-M   'P 1'
#
loop_
_entity.id
_entity.type
_entity.pdbx_description
1 polymer ?
#
loop_
_entity_poly.entity_id
_entity_poly.type
_entity_poly.pdbx_seq_one_letter_code
_entity_poly.pdbx_strand_id
1 'polypeptide(L)'
;MSQTEMNKGCPVITVRGETLPEVWEKSVIECWKRGIAIKTEYDKTEDPPSRDCTMIMEVAHPFKEPRLHRAFPAGLEDLEIYRQEVLLGIHDDWIKPEEGKWEYTYHERLFDYKIEGRSIDQIDYVVRKLSETPYSRRAQAVTWKSWLDPEYDDPPCLQRLWFRIFEDYLQLNVHFRSNDAFKAAFMNIFVFTELQ
;
A
#
# COMPACT_ATOMS: atom_id res chain seq x y z
N MET A 1 -22.32 7.57 -25.20
CA MET A 1 -21.25 6.56 -25.23
C MET A 1 -21.89 5.19 -25.25
N SER A 2 -21.53 4.34 -26.21
CA SER A 2 -22.01 2.95 -26.21
C SER A 2 -21.45 2.20 -25.00
N GLN A 3 -22.13 1.15 -24.54
CA GLN A 3 -21.63 0.30 -23.44
C GLN A 3 -20.26 -0.31 -23.76
N THR A 4 -19.94 -0.43 -25.06
CA THR A 4 -18.66 -0.86 -25.61
C THR A 4 -17.56 0.20 -25.49
N GLU A 5 -17.89 1.50 -25.43
CA GLU A 5 -16.92 2.59 -25.20
C GLU A 5 -16.53 2.75 -23.73
N MET A 6 -17.44 2.43 -22.80
CA MET A 6 -17.13 2.44 -21.36
C MET A 6 -16.12 1.37 -20.95
N ASN A 7 -15.93 0.32 -21.77
CA ASN A 7 -15.07 -0.83 -21.46
C ASN A 7 -13.63 -0.71 -22.00
N LYS A 8 -13.19 0.47 -22.48
CA LYS A 8 -11.81 0.66 -22.96
C LYS A 8 -10.81 1.03 -21.86
N GLY A 9 -11.29 1.40 -20.66
CA GLY A 9 -10.45 1.80 -19.53
C GLY A 9 -10.19 0.67 -18.54
N CYS A 10 -9.23 0.89 -17.64
CA CYS A 10 -8.98 0.01 -16.50
C CYS A 10 -10.25 -0.05 -15.60
N PRO A 11 -10.81 -1.23 -15.33
CA PRO A 11 -12.06 -1.35 -14.58
C PRO A 11 -11.85 -0.93 -13.12
N VAL A 12 -12.83 -0.23 -12.55
CA VAL A 12 -12.88 0.04 -11.09
C VAL A 12 -13.67 -1.09 -10.42
N ILE A 13 -13.04 -1.75 -9.47
CA ILE A 13 -13.62 -2.87 -8.71
C ILE A 13 -13.60 -2.50 -7.23
N THR A 14 -14.71 -2.73 -6.54
CA THR A 14 -14.81 -2.53 -5.09
C THR A 14 -15.14 -3.86 -4.42
N VAL A 15 -14.37 -4.20 -3.38
CA VAL A 15 -14.61 -5.36 -2.52
C VAL A 15 -14.74 -4.90 -1.08
N ARG A 16 -15.62 -5.57 -0.33
CA ARG A 16 -15.86 -5.32 1.09
C ARG A 16 -15.94 -6.63 1.86
N GLY A 17 -15.52 -6.61 3.10
CA GLY A 17 -15.53 -7.78 3.98
C GLY A 17 -15.25 -7.40 5.43
N GLU A 18 -15.41 -8.36 6.32
CA GLU A 18 -15.23 -8.15 7.75
C GLU A 18 -13.75 -8.17 8.13
N THR A 19 -12.98 -9.11 7.58
CA THR A 19 -11.58 -9.32 7.95
C THR A 19 -10.63 -9.00 6.79
N LEU A 20 -9.38 -8.69 7.14
CA LEU A 20 -8.31 -8.48 6.17
C LEU A 20 -8.16 -9.64 5.16
N PRO A 21 -8.02 -10.92 5.59
CA PRO A 21 -7.81 -12.02 4.65
C PRO A 21 -9.01 -12.26 3.73
N GLU A 22 -10.24 -12.06 4.20
CA GLU A 22 -11.44 -12.15 3.37
C GLU A 22 -11.43 -11.10 2.24
N VAL A 23 -11.09 -9.86 2.56
CA VAL A 23 -11.07 -8.76 1.60
C VAL A 23 -9.93 -8.95 0.59
N TRP A 24 -8.76 -9.41 1.04
CA TRP A 24 -7.66 -9.77 0.14
C TRP A 24 -8.07 -10.88 -0.84
N GLU A 25 -8.62 -12.00 -0.37
CA GLU A 25 -9.06 -13.10 -1.24
C GLU A 25 -10.09 -12.62 -2.28
N LYS A 26 -11.10 -11.86 -1.83
CA LYS A 26 -12.09 -11.25 -2.73
C LYS A 26 -11.43 -10.36 -3.78
N SER A 27 -10.45 -9.53 -3.41
CA SER A 27 -9.78 -8.65 -4.36
C SER A 27 -9.02 -9.41 -5.44
N VAL A 28 -8.33 -10.49 -5.09
CA VAL A 28 -7.59 -11.34 -6.03
C VAL A 28 -8.56 -12.02 -6.99
N ILE A 29 -9.64 -12.62 -6.47
CA ILE A 29 -10.66 -13.30 -7.29
C ILE A 29 -11.34 -12.33 -8.25
N GLU A 30 -11.73 -11.14 -7.78
CA GLU A 30 -12.44 -10.17 -8.60
C GLU A 30 -11.51 -9.51 -9.64
N CYS A 31 -10.25 -9.22 -9.29
CA CYS A 31 -9.24 -8.77 -10.25
C CYS A 31 -9.02 -9.83 -11.34
N TRP A 32 -8.90 -11.11 -10.98
CA TRP A 32 -8.72 -12.18 -11.95
C TRP A 32 -9.92 -12.30 -12.92
N LYS A 33 -11.14 -12.23 -12.40
CA LYS A 33 -12.38 -12.42 -13.19
C LYS A 33 -12.73 -11.22 -14.06
N ARG A 34 -12.51 -10.00 -13.56
CA ARG A 34 -13.05 -8.77 -14.14
C ARG A 34 -11.98 -7.76 -14.54
N GLY A 35 -10.73 -7.98 -14.14
CA GLY A 35 -9.59 -7.18 -14.53
C GLY A 35 -9.32 -7.27 -16.03
N ILE A 36 -8.83 -6.16 -16.58
CA ILE A 36 -8.43 -6.12 -17.98
C ILE A 36 -7.12 -6.88 -18.16
N ALA A 37 -7.02 -7.63 -19.26
CA ALA A 37 -5.75 -8.23 -19.65
C ALA A 37 -4.87 -7.15 -20.29
N ILE A 38 -3.72 -6.85 -19.70
CA ILE A 38 -2.81 -5.81 -20.18
C ILE A 38 -1.37 -6.23 -19.91
N LYS A 39 -0.46 -5.85 -20.81
CA LYS A 39 0.97 -6.09 -20.65
C LYS A 39 1.56 -5.09 -19.66
N THR A 40 2.42 -5.55 -18.76
CA THR A 40 3.15 -4.72 -17.79
C THR A 40 4.65 -4.80 -18.01
N GLU A 41 5.41 -3.89 -17.38
CA GLU A 41 6.88 -3.94 -17.36
C GLU A 41 7.43 -5.12 -16.55
N TYR A 42 6.59 -5.78 -15.75
CA TYR A 42 6.95 -6.95 -14.95
C TYR A 42 6.73 -8.28 -15.69
N ASP A 43 5.99 -8.28 -16.80
CA ASP A 43 5.68 -9.49 -17.56
C ASP A 43 6.93 -9.97 -18.32
N LYS A 44 7.30 -11.24 -18.16
CA LYS A 44 8.35 -11.85 -19.00
C LYS A 44 7.81 -12.08 -20.42
N THR A 45 8.71 -12.30 -21.38
CA THR A 45 8.36 -12.50 -22.79
C THR A 45 7.31 -13.58 -23.02
N GLU A 46 7.32 -14.63 -22.21
CA GLU A 46 6.42 -15.80 -22.32
C GLU A 46 5.17 -15.71 -21.41
N ASP A 47 5.10 -14.69 -20.54
CA ASP A 47 3.99 -14.57 -19.60
C ASP A 47 2.72 -14.10 -20.33
N PRO A 48 1.53 -14.65 -20.02
CA PRO A 48 0.30 -14.06 -20.47
C PRO A 48 0.15 -12.65 -19.87
N PRO A 49 -0.61 -11.73 -20.51
CA PRO A 49 -0.84 -10.42 -19.95
C PRO A 49 -1.41 -10.48 -18.53
N SER A 50 -0.85 -9.64 -17.65
CA SER A 50 -1.36 -9.46 -16.29
C SER A 50 -2.82 -9.01 -16.27
N ARG A 51 -3.49 -9.25 -15.13
CA ARG A 51 -4.83 -8.75 -14.84
C ARG A 51 -4.73 -7.46 -14.04
N ASP A 52 -5.30 -6.39 -14.58
CA ASP A 52 -5.22 -5.06 -13.99
C ASP A 52 -6.62 -4.47 -13.72
N CYS A 53 -6.72 -3.72 -12.62
CA CYS A 53 -7.91 -3.00 -12.22
C CYS A 53 -7.55 -1.88 -11.22
N THR A 54 -8.38 -0.84 -11.16
CA THR A 54 -8.40 0.04 -10.00
C THR A 54 -9.20 -0.67 -8.90
N MET A 55 -8.50 -1.18 -7.89
CA MET A 55 -9.11 -1.90 -6.76
C MET A 55 -9.37 -0.95 -5.57
N ILE A 56 -10.59 -1.01 -5.02
CA ILE A 56 -10.98 -0.36 -3.77
C ILE A 56 -11.35 -1.46 -2.77
N MET A 57 -10.64 -1.51 -1.65
CA MET A 57 -10.79 -2.53 -0.62
C MET A 57 -11.30 -1.87 0.67
N GLU A 58 -12.35 -2.43 1.26
CA GLU A 58 -12.88 -1.99 2.55
C GLU A 58 -12.87 -3.15 3.54
N VAL A 59 -12.06 -3.02 4.59
CA VAL A 59 -11.97 -3.97 5.70
C VAL A 59 -12.68 -3.37 6.91
N ALA A 60 -13.82 -3.95 7.31
CA ALA A 60 -14.63 -3.39 8.39
C ALA A 60 -13.96 -3.55 9.78
N HIS A 61 -13.27 -4.66 10.01
CA HIS A 61 -12.63 -4.99 11.27
C HIS A 61 -11.19 -5.49 11.05
N PRO A 62 -10.21 -4.58 10.88
CA PRO A 62 -8.84 -4.94 10.49
C PRO A 62 -8.11 -5.88 11.47
N PHE A 63 -8.52 -5.88 12.75
CA PHE A 63 -7.96 -6.74 13.79
C PHE A 63 -8.82 -7.97 14.13
N LYS A 64 -9.94 -8.20 13.43
CA LYS A 64 -10.80 -9.38 13.67
C LYS A 64 -10.10 -10.65 13.16
N GLU A 65 -10.06 -11.68 14.00
CA GLU A 65 -9.54 -12.99 13.61
C GLU A 65 -10.48 -13.76 12.66
N PRO A 66 -9.95 -14.56 11.71
CA PRO A 66 -8.52 -14.77 11.45
C PRO A 66 -7.88 -13.55 10.77
N ARG A 67 -6.63 -13.22 11.13
CA ARG A 67 -5.84 -12.18 10.43
C ARG A 67 -4.95 -12.70 9.31
N LEU A 68 -4.69 -14.01 9.29
CA LEU A 68 -3.81 -14.65 8.31
C LEU A 68 -4.60 -15.52 7.34
N HIS A 69 -4.38 -15.32 6.03
CA HIS A 69 -4.96 -16.18 5.01
C HIS A 69 -4.05 -17.38 4.75
N ARG A 70 -4.56 -18.62 4.76
CA ARG A 70 -3.71 -19.81 4.56
C ARG A 70 -2.96 -19.86 3.21
N ALA A 71 -3.39 -19.08 2.24
CA ALA A 71 -2.83 -19.01 0.90
C ALA A 71 -2.05 -17.72 0.59
N PHE A 72 -1.79 -16.84 1.58
CA PHE A 72 -0.91 -15.70 1.31
C PHE A 72 0.50 -16.24 0.97
N PRO A 73 1.17 -15.73 -0.08
CA PRO A 73 2.35 -16.39 -0.64
C PRO A 73 3.66 -15.93 0.02
N ALA A 74 3.71 -15.90 1.35
CA ALA A 74 4.92 -15.59 2.13
C ALA A 74 5.01 -16.43 3.42
N GLY A 75 6.19 -16.51 4.02
CA GLY A 75 6.37 -17.13 5.34
C GLY A 75 5.88 -16.22 6.48
N LEU A 76 5.61 -16.81 7.66
CA LEU A 76 5.33 -16.01 8.87
C LEU A 76 6.53 -15.17 9.30
N GLU A 77 7.73 -15.70 9.12
CA GLU A 77 8.98 -14.99 9.38
C GLU A 77 9.16 -13.81 8.43
N ASP A 78 8.98 -14.02 7.12
CA ASP A 78 9.05 -12.95 6.12
C ASP A 78 8.02 -11.83 6.40
N LEU A 79 6.80 -12.22 6.82
CA LEU A 79 5.76 -11.26 7.19
C LEU A 79 6.17 -10.42 8.40
N GLU A 80 6.76 -11.04 9.42
CA GLU A 80 7.23 -10.32 10.61
C GLU A 80 8.43 -9.42 10.31
N ILE A 81 9.39 -9.89 9.49
CA ILE A 81 10.50 -9.06 9.02
C ILE A 81 9.96 -7.85 8.28
N TYR A 82 9.02 -8.05 7.35
CA TYR A 82 8.41 -6.94 6.61
C TYR A 82 7.65 -5.97 7.52
N ARG A 83 6.96 -6.49 8.56
CA ARG A 83 6.31 -5.65 9.57
C ARG A 83 7.32 -4.76 10.28
N GLN A 84 8.44 -5.33 10.72
CA GLN A 84 9.51 -4.57 11.39
C GLN A 84 10.22 -3.60 10.44
N GLU A 85 10.40 -3.96 9.16
CA GLU A 85 10.99 -3.08 8.16
C GLU A 85 10.18 -1.81 7.99
N VAL A 86 8.85 -1.93 7.87
CA VAL A 86 7.97 -0.77 7.64
C VAL A 86 7.72 0.03 8.92
N LEU A 87 7.61 -0.63 10.08
CA LEU A 87 7.23 0.04 11.33
C LEU A 87 8.40 0.48 12.20
N LEU A 88 9.55 -0.20 12.10
CA LEU A 88 10.71 0.00 12.97
C LEU A 88 12.00 0.35 12.21
N GLY A 89 12.00 0.28 10.88
CA GLY A 89 13.15 0.67 10.06
C GLY A 89 14.35 -0.26 10.20
N ILE A 90 14.13 -1.56 10.46
CA ILE A 90 15.23 -2.52 10.68
C ILE A 90 16.20 -2.67 9.49
N HIS A 91 15.82 -2.18 8.32
CA HIS A 91 16.63 -2.19 7.09
C HIS A 91 16.87 -0.78 6.53
N ASP A 92 16.68 0.30 7.30
CA ASP A 92 16.94 1.65 6.82
C ASP A 92 18.42 1.88 6.47
N ASP A 93 19.34 1.14 7.09
CA ASP A 93 20.77 1.15 6.79
C ASP A 93 21.12 0.46 5.46
N TRP A 94 20.17 -0.24 4.84
CA TRP A 94 20.33 -0.87 3.53
C TRP A 94 20.13 0.12 2.37
N ILE A 95 19.60 1.31 2.65
CA ILE A 95 19.43 2.38 1.66
C ILE A 95 20.80 2.88 1.21
N LYS A 96 21.23 2.48 0.00
CA LYS A 96 22.52 2.83 -0.63
C LYS A 96 22.39 2.87 -2.16
N PRO A 97 21.61 3.81 -2.70
CA PRO A 97 21.37 3.89 -4.15
C PRO A 97 22.64 4.06 -4.97
N GLU A 98 23.68 4.71 -4.43
CA GLU A 98 24.99 4.87 -5.07
C GLU A 98 25.76 3.56 -5.26
N GLU A 99 25.42 2.52 -4.49
CA GLU A 99 25.95 1.15 -4.64
C GLU A 99 25.02 0.26 -5.48
N GLY A 100 23.95 0.82 -6.08
CA GLY A 100 22.92 0.05 -6.78
C GLY A 100 22.09 -0.83 -5.85
N LYS A 101 21.99 -0.46 -4.56
CA LYS A 101 21.13 -1.11 -3.57
C LYS A 101 19.82 -0.33 -3.43
N TRP A 102 19.07 -0.61 -2.37
CA TRP A 102 17.75 -0.04 -2.14
C TRP A 102 17.78 1.49 -2.17
N GLU A 103 16.82 2.08 -2.85
CA GLU A 103 16.71 3.52 -2.98
C GLU A 103 15.88 4.17 -1.85
N TYR A 104 15.07 3.37 -1.15
CA TYR A 104 14.25 3.81 -0.01
C TYR A 104 13.74 2.61 0.80
N THR A 105 13.19 2.91 1.98
CA THR A 105 12.27 2.03 2.71
C THR A 105 10.96 2.79 2.96
N TYR A 106 9.84 2.09 3.18
CA TYR A 106 8.63 2.78 3.61
C TYR A 106 8.79 3.44 4.98
N HIS A 107 9.63 2.88 5.85
CA HIS A 107 9.91 3.48 7.14
C HIS A 107 10.61 4.85 7.00
N GLU A 108 11.70 4.96 6.23
CA GLU A 108 12.33 6.27 5.95
C GLU A 108 11.30 7.24 5.38
N ARG A 109 10.51 6.80 4.41
CA ARG A 109 9.52 7.68 3.79
C ARG A 109 8.41 8.11 4.74
N LEU A 110 8.07 7.36 5.78
CA LEU A 110 6.97 7.72 6.68
C LEU A 110 7.44 8.42 7.96
N PHE A 111 8.54 7.95 8.55
CA PHE A 111 9.03 8.37 9.87
C PHE A 111 10.27 9.28 9.79
N ASP A 112 10.99 9.30 8.67
CA ASP A 112 12.22 10.08 8.49
C ASP A 112 12.26 10.71 7.10
N TYR A 113 11.17 11.37 6.66
CA TYR A 113 11.05 11.84 5.27
C TYR A 113 12.09 12.94 4.97
N LYS A 114 13.21 12.54 4.35
CA LYS A 114 14.34 13.43 4.07
C LYS A 114 14.05 14.38 2.92
N ILE A 115 14.26 15.66 3.17
CA ILE A 115 14.25 16.74 2.19
C ILE A 115 15.36 17.74 2.55
N GLU A 116 16.11 18.24 1.57
CA GLU A 116 17.30 19.10 1.72
C GLU A 116 17.50 19.77 3.09
N GLY A 117 18.38 19.16 3.91
CA GLY A 117 18.78 19.69 5.22
C GLY A 117 17.81 19.47 6.38
N ARG A 118 16.70 18.75 6.18
CA ARG A 118 15.73 18.41 7.22
C ARG A 118 15.16 17.01 7.05
N SER A 119 14.62 16.48 8.14
CA SER A 119 13.79 15.29 8.13
C SER A 119 12.44 15.59 8.77
N ILE A 120 11.41 14.87 8.32
CA ILE A 120 10.04 15.03 8.76
C ILE A 120 9.48 13.66 9.14
N ASP A 121 9.17 13.49 10.42
CA ASP A 121 8.33 12.38 10.88
C ASP A 121 6.86 12.72 10.56
N GLN A 122 6.33 12.12 9.50
CA GLN A 122 4.97 12.37 9.05
C GLN A 122 3.94 11.67 9.94
N ILE A 123 4.33 10.58 10.60
CA ILE A 123 3.44 9.83 11.50
C ILE A 123 3.29 10.58 12.81
N ASP A 124 4.36 11.13 13.39
CA ASP A 124 4.28 12.04 14.55
C ASP A 124 3.38 13.25 14.23
N TYR A 125 3.55 13.85 13.04
CA TYR A 125 2.66 14.92 12.59
C TYR A 125 1.19 14.49 12.59
N VAL A 126 0.86 13.30 12.07
CA VAL A 126 -0.50 12.75 12.04
C VAL A 126 -1.04 12.58 13.46
N VAL A 127 -0.28 11.95 14.35
CA VAL A 127 -0.65 11.70 15.75
C VAL A 127 -0.94 13.01 16.46
N ARG A 128 -0.01 13.96 16.41
CA ARG A 128 -0.18 15.30 17.01
C ARG A 128 -1.38 16.02 16.41
N LYS A 129 -1.55 15.98 15.08
CA LYS A 129 -2.62 16.72 14.42
C LYS A 129 -4.01 16.20 14.78
N LEU A 130 -4.18 14.88 14.86
CA LEU A 130 -5.46 14.28 15.23
C LEU A 130 -5.73 14.36 16.73
N SER A 131 -4.70 14.33 17.57
CA SER A 131 -4.83 14.58 19.01
C SER A 131 -5.31 16.01 19.30
N GLU A 132 -4.76 17.01 18.61
CA GLU A 132 -5.17 18.41 18.74
C GLU A 132 -6.50 18.73 18.02
N THR A 133 -6.78 18.05 16.90
CA THR A 133 -7.95 18.32 16.06
C THR A 133 -8.50 17.02 15.46
N PRO A 134 -9.31 16.25 16.21
CA PRO A 134 -9.78 14.94 15.77
C PRO A 134 -10.57 14.96 14.46
N TYR A 135 -11.33 16.03 14.21
CA TYR A 135 -12.11 16.22 12.99
C TYR A 135 -11.28 16.76 11.79
N SER A 136 -9.95 16.81 11.91
CA SER A 136 -9.07 17.28 10.84
C SER A 136 -9.22 16.42 9.59
N ARG A 137 -9.20 17.09 8.43
CA ARG A 137 -9.17 16.44 7.12
C ARG A 137 -7.76 16.41 6.51
N ARG A 138 -6.76 16.87 7.27
CA ARG A 138 -5.40 17.19 6.80
C ARG A 138 -4.33 16.18 7.24
N ALA A 139 -4.67 15.23 8.10
CA ALA A 139 -3.72 14.25 8.63
C ALA A 139 -3.39 13.20 7.56
N GLN A 140 -2.23 13.34 6.91
CA GLN A 140 -1.76 12.44 5.87
C GLN A 140 -0.24 12.34 5.89
N ALA A 141 0.27 11.23 5.36
CA ALA A 141 1.69 11.02 5.06
C ALA A 141 1.83 10.58 3.60
N VAL A 142 2.91 10.97 2.94
CA VAL A 142 3.20 10.62 1.54
C VAL A 142 4.60 10.05 1.40
N THR A 143 4.79 9.16 0.44
CA THR A 143 6.09 8.54 0.18
C THR A 143 6.77 9.09 -1.07
N TRP A 144 5.99 9.64 -2.02
CA TRP A 144 6.49 10.08 -3.32
C TRP A 144 7.25 11.42 -3.26
N LYS A 145 8.55 11.39 -3.58
CA LYS A 145 9.42 12.54 -3.80
C LYS A 145 9.45 12.85 -5.30
N SER A 146 8.68 13.86 -5.72
CA SER A 146 8.51 14.18 -7.16
C SER A 146 9.79 14.60 -7.89
N TRP A 147 10.82 15.02 -7.15
CA TRP A 147 12.11 15.42 -7.70
C TRP A 147 13.14 14.29 -7.73
N LEU A 148 12.79 13.09 -7.26
CA LEU A 148 13.73 11.99 -7.05
C LEU A 148 13.19 10.67 -7.62
N ASP A 149 11.98 10.29 -7.21
CA ASP A 149 11.43 8.96 -7.52
C ASP A 149 11.20 8.68 -9.02
N PRO A 150 10.95 9.67 -9.91
CA PRO A 150 10.91 9.41 -11.36
C PRO A 150 12.22 8.89 -11.96
N GLU A 151 13.35 9.02 -11.27
CA GLU A 151 14.68 8.57 -11.72
C GLU A 151 15.05 7.18 -11.19
N TYR A 152 14.24 6.60 -10.29
CA TYR A 152 14.48 5.27 -9.73
C TYR A 152 13.83 4.18 -10.57
N ASP A 153 14.46 3.00 -10.59
CA ASP A 153 13.94 1.83 -11.29
C ASP A 153 12.75 1.21 -10.51
N ASP A 154 12.82 1.22 -9.17
CA ASP A 154 11.81 0.63 -8.29
C ASP A 154 11.17 1.66 -7.34
N PRO A 155 10.52 2.74 -7.80
CA PRO A 155 10.06 3.81 -6.91
C PRO A 155 8.91 3.37 -5.97
N PRO A 156 8.59 4.13 -4.89
CA PRO A 156 7.55 3.77 -3.93
C PRO A 156 6.22 3.38 -4.57
N CYS A 157 5.69 2.21 -4.22
CA CYS A 157 4.37 1.75 -4.66
C CYS A 157 3.24 2.36 -3.81
N LEU A 158 3.40 2.35 -2.48
CA LEU A 158 2.60 3.20 -1.58
C LEU A 158 2.82 4.65 -1.99
N GLN A 159 1.78 5.47 -2.00
CA GLN A 159 1.82 6.90 -2.32
C GLN A 159 1.37 7.77 -1.15
N ARG A 160 0.32 7.35 -0.45
CA ARG A 160 -0.31 8.15 0.60
C ARG A 160 -1.02 7.30 1.65
N LEU A 161 -0.85 7.70 2.90
CA LEU A 161 -1.70 7.33 4.03
C LEU A 161 -2.55 8.55 4.41
N TRP A 162 -3.87 8.39 4.55
CA TRP A 162 -4.78 9.46 4.97
C TRP A 162 -5.66 9.02 6.12
N PHE A 163 -5.56 9.73 7.24
CA PHE A 163 -6.15 9.37 8.52
C PHE A 163 -7.30 10.30 8.86
N ARG A 164 -8.39 9.73 9.37
CA ARG A 164 -9.60 10.44 9.79
C ARG A 164 -10.17 9.80 11.03
N ILE A 165 -10.53 10.61 12.03
CA ILE A 165 -11.32 10.12 13.16
C ILE A 165 -12.80 10.41 12.87
N PHE A 166 -13.63 9.38 13.00
CA PHE A 166 -15.08 9.46 12.96
C PHE A 166 -15.61 8.84 14.25
N GLU A 167 -16.23 9.65 15.10
CA GLU A 167 -16.60 9.23 16.47
C GLU A 167 -15.37 8.67 17.19
N ASP A 168 -15.41 7.42 17.65
CA ASP A 168 -14.32 6.74 18.34
C ASP A 168 -13.47 5.84 17.40
N TYR A 169 -13.66 5.95 16.08
CA TYR A 169 -12.97 5.13 15.09
C TYR A 169 -11.92 5.92 14.30
N LEU A 170 -10.69 5.40 14.27
CA LEU A 170 -9.67 5.85 13.33
C LEU A 170 -9.83 5.09 12.02
N GLN A 171 -10.11 5.82 10.94
CA GLN A 171 -10.10 5.30 9.58
C GLN A 171 -8.78 5.66 8.89
N LEU A 172 -8.10 4.64 8.37
CA LEU A 172 -6.93 4.79 7.49
C LEU A 172 -7.32 4.48 6.03
N ASN A 173 -7.01 5.41 5.13
CA ASN A 173 -7.03 5.17 3.68
C ASN A 173 -5.59 5.01 3.20
N VAL A 174 -5.30 3.89 2.53
CA VAL A 174 -3.97 3.57 1.98
C VAL A 174 -4.05 3.61 0.45
N HIS A 175 -3.21 4.43 -0.18
CA HIS A 175 -3.22 4.64 -1.62
C HIS A 175 -1.95 4.09 -2.24
N PHE A 176 -2.09 3.12 -3.14
CA PHE A 176 -1.01 2.58 -3.95
C PHE A 176 -1.16 3.01 -5.42
N ARG A 177 -0.05 3.31 -6.09
CA ARG A 177 -0.02 3.50 -7.56
C ARG A 177 0.04 2.16 -8.31
N SER A 178 0.60 1.14 -7.67
CA SER A 178 0.73 -0.24 -8.14
C SER A 178 0.82 -1.14 -6.90
N ASN A 179 0.20 -2.32 -6.95
CA ASN A 179 0.25 -3.29 -5.85
C ASN A 179 0.02 -4.69 -6.42
N ASP A 180 1.03 -5.57 -6.36
CA ASP A 180 0.87 -6.97 -6.76
C ASP A 180 -0.23 -7.61 -5.91
N ALA A 181 -1.37 -7.91 -6.54
CA ALA A 181 -2.57 -8.38 -5.86
C ALA A 181 -2.34 -9.69 -5.08
N PHE A 182 -1.46 -10.58 -5.57
CA PHE A 182 -1.26 -11.89 -4.95
C PHE A 182 -0.08 -11.88 -3.98
N LYS A 183 1.08 -11.37 -4.38
CA LYS A 183 2.31 -11.43 -3.58
C LYS A 183 2.41 -10.35 -2.52
N ALA A 184 2.30 -9.08 -2.94
CA ALA A 184 2.62 -7.95 -2.07
C ALA A 184 1.39 -7.45 -1.29
N ALA A 185 0.21 -7.47 -1.91
CA ALA A 185 -0.98 -6.82 -1.36
C ALA A 185 -1.35 -7.34 0.03
N PHE A 186 -1.24 -8.65 0.28
CA PHE A 186 -1.54 -9.20 1.61
C PHE A 186 -0.62 -8.60 2.68
N MET A 187 0.69 -8.63 2.46
CA MET A 187 1.69 -8.11 3.40
C MET A 187 1.52 -6.60 3.60
N ASN A 188 1.24 -5.85 2.53
CA ASN A 188 0.92 -4.43 2.58
C ASN A 188 -0.31 -4.15 3.46
N ILE A 189 -1.44 -4.83 3.21
CA ILE A 189 -2.64 -4.59 4.01
C ILE A 189 -2.36 -4.95 5.47
N PHE A 190 -1.65 -6.04 5.73
CA PHE A 190 -1.29 -6.46 7.09
C PHE A 190 -0.50 -5.36 7.81
N VAL A 191 0.59 -4.88 7.20
CA VAL A 191 1.46 -3.91 7.87
C VAL A 191 0.79 -2.55 8.08
N PHE A 192 -0.06 -2.10 7.15
CA PHE A 192 -0.78 -0.83 7.35
C PHE A 192 -1.96 -0.96 8.31
N THR A 193 -2.50 -2.16 8.52
CA THR A 193 -3.40 -2.39 9.67
C THR A 193 -2.65 -2.40 11.00
N GLU A 194 -1.38 -2.82 11.04
CA GLU A 194 -0.55 -2.71 12.26
C GLU A 194 -0.10 -1.28 12.56
N LEU A 195 0.06 -0.45 11.53
CA LEU A 195 0.36 0.98 11.67
C LEU A 195 -0.85 1.78 12.20
N GLN A 196 -2.06 1.37 11.82
CA GLN A 196 -3.33 2.04 12.14
C GLN A 196 -3.65 1.96 13.64
#